data_AF-A0A0D7A4L3-F1
#
_entry.id   AF-A0A0D7A4L3-F1
#
_cell.length_a   1.000
_cell.length_b   1.000
_cell.length_c   1.000
_cell.angle_alpha   90.00
_cell.angle_beta   90.00
_cell.angle_gamma   90.00
#
_symmetry.space_group_name_H-M   'P 1'
#
loop_
_entity.id
_entity.type
_entity.pdbx_description
1 polymer ?
#
loop_
_entity_poly.entity_id
_entity_poly.type
_entity_poly.pdbx_seq_one_letter_code
_entity_poly.pdbx_strand_id
1 'polypeptide(L)'
;EFEVGDQVVLNPHSLDLLRMVKGRGKKLQMRYEGPFEITQKLSPITYRLRIPASYKIHPVISIAHLEPYHGSPPEYGTRPSR
;
A
#
# COMPACT_ATOMS: atom_id res chain seq x y z
N GLU A 1 8.44 -13.02 4.51
CA GLU A 1 9.08 -11.75 4.95
C GLU A 1 9.34 -10.91 3.71
N PHE A 2 9.40 -9.59 3.87
CA PHE A 2 9.70 -8.68 2.76
C PHE A 2 11.12 -8.16 2.85
N GLU A 3 11.72 -7.84 1.70
CA GLU A 3 13.06 -7.26 1.64
C GLU A 3 13.03 -5.77 1.30
N VAL A 4 14.17 -5.09 1.49
CA VAL A 4 14.30 -3.69 1.08
C VAL A 4 14.31 -3.63 -0.44
N GLY A 5 13.43 -2.81 -1.03
CA GLY A 5 13.23 -2.72 -2.48
C GLY A 5 12.01 -3.48 -3.00
N ASP A 6 11.37 -4.34 -2.20
CA ASP A 6 10.10 -4.97 -2.59
C ASP A 6 8.99 -3.93 -2.75
N GLN A 7 8.13 -4.17 -3.73
CA GLN A 7 6.90 -3.41 -3.92
C GLN A 7 5.75 -4.09 -3.17
N VAL A 8 5.11 -3.35 -2.28
CA VAL A 8 3.99 -3.82 -1.48
C VAL A 8 2.81 -2.88 -1.63
N VAL A 9 1.61 -3.42 -1.53
CA VAL A 9 0.38 -2.63 -1.43
C VAL A 9 -0.08 -2.55 0.01
N LEU A 10 -0.62 -1.39 0.39
CA LEU A 10 -1.17 -1.17 1.72
C LEU A 10 -2.67 -1.51 1.72
N ASN A 11 -3.14 -2.20 2.77
CA ASN A 11 -4.57 -2.41 2.98
C ASN A 11 -5.16 -1.35 3.94
N PRO A 12 -5.78 -0.26 3.43
CA PRO A 12 -6.30 0.84 4.25
C PRO A 12 -7.51 0.47 5.12
N HIS A 13 -8.19 -0.65 4.84
CA HIS A 13 -9.33 -1.12 5.64
C HIS A 13 -8.89 -1.72 6.97
N SER A 14 -7.72 -2.34 6.99
CA SER A 14 -7.16 -3.01 8.17
C SER A 14 -6.55 -2.01 9.17
N LEU A 15 -6.06 -0.88 8.66
CA LEU A 15 -5.45 0.20 9.46
C LEU A 15 -6.46 1.28 9.87
N ASP A 16 -7.75 1.08 9.56
CA ASP A 16 -8.85 2.01 9.84
C ASP A 16 -8.63 3.44 9.29
N LEU A 17 -7.70 3.60 8.33
CA LEU A 17 -7.35 4.85 7.67
C LEU A 17 -8.55 5.50 6.98
N LEU A 18 -9.51 4.67 6.59
CA LEU A 18 -10.70 5.03 5.86
C LEU A 18 -11.80 5.65 6.72
N ARG A 19 -11.72 5.58 8.06
CA ARG A 19 -12.68 6.28 8.94
C ARG A 19 -12.64 7.79 8.78
N MET A 20 -11.51 8.35 8.36
CA MET A 20 -11.36 9.79 8.13
C MET A 20 -11.97 10.25 6.79
N VAL A 21 -12.29 9.33 5.88
CA VAL A 21 -12.88 9.67 4.57
C VAL A 21 -14.38 9.91 4.75
N LYS A 22 -14.73 11.16 5.03
CA LYS A 22 -16.12 11.63 5.09
C LYS A 22 -16.75 11.57 3.69
N GLY A 23 -17.84 10.80 3.52
CA GLY A 23 -18.73 10.90 2.35
C GLY A 23 -18.69 9.78 1.31
N ARG A 24 -17.70 8.87 1.33
CA ARG A 24 -17.73 7.64 0.52
C ARG A 24 -17.94 6.44 1.42
N GLY A 25 -18.98 5.65 1.18
CA GLY A 25 -19.20 4.41 1.92
C GLY A 25 -18.01 3.45 1.78
N LYS A 26 -17.75 2.66 2.83
CA LYS A 26 -16.59 1.74 2.91
C LYS A 26 -16.43 0.83 1.68
N LYS A 27 -17.54 0.47 1.03
CA LYS A 27 -17.58 -0.37 -0.19
C LYS A 27 -17.01 0.30 -1.45
N LEU A 28 -16.99 1.64 -1.51
CA LEU A 28 -16.51 2.41 -2.66
C LEU A 28 -15.05 2.89 -2.51
N GLN A 29 -14.40 2.52 -1.42
CA GLN A 29 -13.00 2.84 -1.19
C GLN A 29 -12.11 1.78 -1.82
N MET A 30 -10.90 2.18 -2.22
CA MET A 30 -9.92 1.26 -2.76
C MET A 30 -9.62 0.17 -1.73
N ARG A 31 -9.56 -1.08 -2.17
CA ARG A 31 -9.20 -2.22 -1.31
C ARG A 31 -7.72 -2.20 -0.95
N TYR A 32 -6.91 -1.76 -1.91
CA TYR A 32 -5.46 -1.62 -1.80
C TYR A 32 -5.05 -0.24 -2.26
N GLU A 33 -4.19 0.39 -1.48
CA GLU A 33 -3.55 1.64 -1.83
C GLU A 33 -2.17 1.33 -2.39
N GLY A 34 -1.87 1.88 -3.57
CA GLY A 34 -0.58 2.02 -4.27
C GLY A 34 0.54 0.97 -4.07
N PRO A 35 1.33 0.65 -5.11
CA PRO A 35 2.61 0.00 -4.86
C PRO A 35 3.54 1.00 -4.14
N PHE A 36 3.94 0.66 -2.92
CA PHE A 36 4.94 1.37 -2.13
C PHE A 36 6.20 0.52 -2.03
N GLU A 37 7.35 1.17 -2.12
CA GLU A 37 8.65 0.52 -1.98
C GLU A 37 9.03 0.44 -0.50
N ILE A 38 9.52 -0.71 -0.05
CA ILE A 38 10.08 -0.85 1.29
C ILE A 38 11.47 -0.22 1.32
N THR A 39 11.65 0.83 2.12
CA THR A 39 12.93 1.52 2.30
C THR A 39 13.79 0.88 3.39
N GLN A 40 13.17 0.36 4.45
CA GLN A 40 13.91 -0.18 5.59
C GLN A 40 13.10 -1.25 6.33
N LYS A 41 13.73 -2.35 6.72
CA LYS A 41 13.20 -3.32 7.68
C LYS A 41 13.60 -2.88 9.09
N LEU A 42 12.63 -2.45 9.90
CA LEU A 42 12.87 -2.03 11.27
C LEU A 42 12.83 -3.22 12.22
N SER A 43 11.87 -4.12 12.00
CA SER A 43 11.66 -5.35 12.76
C SER A 43 11.15 -6.45 11.81
N PRO A 44 11.17 -7.74 12.21
CA PRO A 44 10.60 -8.83 11.40
C PRO A 44 9.15 -8.58 10.96
N ILE A 45 8.40 -7.84 11.79
CA ILE A 45 7.00 -7.49 11.60
C ILE A 45 6.78 -6.05 11.14
N THR A 46 7.79 -5.17 11.14
CA THR A 46 7.61 -3.73 10.94
C THR A 46 8.56 -3.19 9.89
N TYR A 47 7.99 -2.55 8.88
CA TYR A 47 8.70 -2.05 7.71
C TYR A 47 8.43 -0.56 7.52
N ARG A 48 9.43 0.16 7.03
CA ARG A 48 9.31 1.55 6.61
C ARG A 48 9.10 1.59 5.11
N LEU A 49 8.01 2.21 4.68
CA LEU A 49 7.64 2.39 3.29
C LEU A 49 8.02 3.79 2.79
N ARG A 50 8.31 3.86 1.49
CA ARG A 50 8.47 5.11 0.76
C ARG A 50 7.10 5.67 0.39
N ILE A 51 6.45 6.32 1.35
CA ILE A 51 5.17 6.99 1.13
C ILE A 51 5.44 8.46 0.72
N PRO A 52 4.83 8.98 -0.36
CA PRO A 52 4.94 10.38 -0.70
C PRO A 52 4.27 11.26 0.36
N ALA A 53 4.85 12.42 0.66
CA ALA A 53 4.40 13.32 1.72
C ALA A 53 2.94 13.82 1.58
N SER A 54 2.36 13.68 0.38
CA SER A 54 0.95 13.96 0.12
C SER A 54 0.00 13.04 0.90
N TYR A 55 0.45 11.84 1.27
CA TYR A 55 -0.33 10.91 2.09
C TYR A 55 -0.11 11.25 3.57
N LYS A 56 -1.21 11.52 4.27
CA LYS A 56 -1.23 11.79 5.73
C LYS A 56 -1.16 10.49 6.56
N ILE A 57 -0.29 9.56 6.17
CA ILE A 57 -0.13 8.24 6.81
C ILE A 57 1.30 8.13 7.32
N HIS A 58 1.50 7.51 8.48
CA HIS A 58 2.83 7.23 8.99
C HIS A 58 3.57 6.24 8.08
N PRO A 59 4.85 6.48 7.73
CA PRO A 59 5.60 5.63 6.80
C PRO A 59 6.01 4.28 7.40
N VAL A 60 5.75 4.04 8.69
CA VAL A 60 6.12 2.80 9.38
C VAL A 60 4.88 1.94 9.56
N ILE A 61 4.86 0.76 8.93
CA ILE A 61 3.68 -0.11 8.83
C ILE A 61 4.05 -1.54 9.22
N SER A 62 3.11 -2.23 9.87
CA SER A 62 3.23 -3.65 10.21
C SER A 62 2.89 -4.56 9.03
N ILE A 63 3.57 -5.71 8.95
CA ILE A 63 3.39 -6.75 7.93
C ILE A 63 1.93 -7.21 7.78
N ALA A 64 1.14 -7.15 8.86
CA ALA A 64 -0.27 -7.51 8.85
C ALA A 64 -1.14 -6.64 7.92
N HIS A 65 -0.65 -5.47 7.54
CA HIS A 65 -1.35 -4.50 6.69
C HIS A 65 -0.75 -4.40 5.29
N LEU A 66 0.27 -5.21 4.98
CA LEU A 66 0.99 -5.20 3.71
C LEU A 66 0.70 -6.48 2.93
N GLU A 67 0.48 -6.33 1.63
CA GLU A 67 0.40 -7.46 0.69
C GLU A 67 1.43 -7.25 -0.44
N PRO A 68 2.02 -8.32 -0.98
CA PRO A 68 2.95 -8.21 -2.10
C PRO A 68 2.26 -7.61 -3.34
N TYR A 69 2.93 -6.69 -4.02
CA TYR A 69 2.42 -6.16 -5.28
C TYR A 69 2.74 -7.11 -6.43
N HIS A 70 1.69 -7.60 -7.09
CA HIS A 70 1.82 -8.37 -8.32
C HIS A 70 1.41 -7.51 -9.52
N GLY A 71 2.39 -7.09 -10.32
CA GLY A 71 2.14 -6.42 -11.59
C GLY A 71 1.40 -7.34 -12.57
N SER A 72 0.60 -6.75 -13.45
CA SER A 72 -0.02 -7.50 -14.55
C SER A 72 1.06 -8.01 -15.51
N PRO A 73 0.97 -9.26 -15.99
CA PRO A 73 1.90 -9.77 -16.99
C PRO A 73 1.92 -8.87 -18.24
N PRO A 74 3.07 -8.74 -18.92
CA PRO A 74 3.22 -7.87 -20.09
C PRO A 74 2.30 -8.25 -21.25
N GLU A 75 1.77 -9.48 -21.24
CA GLU A 75 0.83 -10.02 -22.23
C GLU A 75 -0.50 -9.25 -22.29
N TYR A 76 -0.92 -8.62 -21.19
CA TYR A 76 -2.19 -7.90 -21.10
C TYR A 76 -2.12 -6.42 -21.52
N GLY A 77 -0.93 -5.96 -21.97
CA GLY A 77 -0.70 -4.59 -22.38
C GLY A 77 -0.73 -3.57 -21.23
N THR A 78 -0.45 -2.30 -21.56
CA THR A 78 -0.50 -1.20 -20.59
C THR A 78 -1.90 -0.63 -20.52
N ARG A 79 -2.40 -0.36 -19.29
CA ARG A 79 -3.67 0.34 -19.10
C ARG A 79 -3.60 1.71 -19.80
N PRO A 80 -4.47 2.03 -20.76
CA PRO A 80 -4.43 3.32 -21.44
C PRO A 80 -4.70 4.43 -20.42
N SER A 81 -3.78 5.39 -20.33
CA SER A 81 -3.98 6.64 -19.59
C SER A 81 -4.98 7.49 -20.38
N ARG A 82 -6.13 7.80 -19.79
CA ARG A 82 -7.14 8.69 -20.38
C ARG A 82 -6.82 10.15 -20.08
#